data_AF-A0AAJ1TBK6-F1
#
_entry.id   AF-A0AAJ1TBK6-F1
#
_cell.length_a   1.000
_cell.length_b   1.000
_cell.length_c   1.000
_cell.angle_alpha   90.00
_cell.angle_beta   90.00
_cell.angle_gamma   90.00
#
_symmetry.space_group_name_H-M   'P 1'
#
loop_
_entity.id
_entity.type
_entity.pdbx_description
1 polymer ?
#
loop_
_entity_poly.entity_id
_entity_poly.type
_entity_poly.pdbx_seq_one_letter_code
_entity_poly.pdbx_strand_id
1 'polypeptide(L)'
;MTVAANLCLGVVGLVPFFLLMLFLINFPLAALGLTSREPTENDGMFPWAVVLTPLLLGLCALWFLANLGLRNLTPAEHARRHWWLAALLTSAPALSLPVGALVSGSF
;
A
#
# COMPACT_ATOMS: atom_id res chain seq x y z
N MET A 1 -17.58 -9.22 6.93
CA MET A 1 -16.46 -9.94 6.26
C MET A 1 -15.57 -9.01 5.44
N THR A 2 -16.12 -8.15 4.58
CA THR A 2 -15.34 -7.19 3.77
C THR A 2 -14.44 -6.26 4.58
N VAL A 3 -14.92 -5.77 5.74
CA VAL A 3 -14.14 -4.90 6.64
C VAL A 3 -12.91 -5.61 7.18
N ALA A 4 -13.09 -6.76 7.84
CA ALA A 4 -11.98 -7.52 8.41
C ALA A 4 -10.96 -7.97 7.35
N ALA A 5 -11.42 -8.47 6.20
CA ALA A 5 -10.54 -8.91 5.12
C ALA A 5 -9.67 -7.77 4.59
N ASN A 6 -10.26 -6.60 4.29
CA ASN A 6 -9.52 -5.48 3.74
C ASN A 6 -8.61 -4.81 4.79
N LEU A 7 -8.99 -4.77 6.07
CA LEU A 7 -8.11 -4.30 7.15
C LEU A 7 -6.92 -5.23 7.34
N CYS A 8 -7.11 -6.56 7.37
CA CYS A 8 -6.01 -7.51 7.46
C CYS A 8 -5.06 -7.39 6.27
N LEU A 9 -5.59 -7.29 5.05
CA LEU A 9 -4.79 -7.03 3.86
C LEU A 9 -4.05 -5.68 3.95
N GLY A 10 -4.67 -4.67 4.54
CA GLY A 10 -4.03 -3.37 4.79
C GLY A 10 -2.87 -3.46 5.77
N VAL A 11 -3.01 -4.25 6.84
CA VAL A 11 -1.92 -4.52 7.80
C VAL A 11 -0.77 -5.26 7.13
N VAL A 12 -1.06 -6.30 6.35
CA VAL A 12 -0.05 -7.01 5.55
C VAL A 12 0.60 -6.08 4.52
N GLY A 13 -0.18 -5.17 3.94
CA GLY A 13 0.24 -4.17 2.97
C GLY A 13 1.14 -3.07 3.54
N LEU A 14 1.28 -2.94 4.87
CA LEU A 14 2.14 -1.94 5.49
C LEU A 14 3.60 -2.08 5.07
N VAL A 15 4.13 -3.31 5.05
CA VAL A 15 5.53 -3.57 4.67
C VAL A 15 5.77 -3.26 3.19
N PRO A 16 4.99 -3.78 2.23
CA PRO A 16 5.09 -3.40 0.83
C PRO A 16 4.96 -1.89 0.59
N PHE A 17 4.04 -1.24 1.28
CA PHE A 17 3.83 0.21 1.18
C PHE A 17 5.04 1.00 1.69
N PHE A 18 5.61 0.59 2.83
CA PHE A 18 6.80 1.21 3.40
C PHE A 18 8.01 1.08 2.46
N LEU A 19 8.24 -0.12 1.91
CA LEU A 19 9.31 -0.36 0.94
C LEU A 19 9.10 0.46 -0.34
N LEU A 20 7.85 0.59 -0.82
CA LEU A 20 7.52 1.43 -1.95
C LEU A 20 7.86 2.91 -1.66
N MET A 21 7.56 3.41 -0.47
CA MET A 21 7.91 4.78 -0.08
C MET A 21 9.43 4.98 -0.05
N LEU A 22 10.20 4.04 0.52
CA LEU A 22 11.66 4.10 0.51
C LEU A 22 12.21 4.16 -0.92
N PHE A 23 11.69 3.32 -1.82
CA PHE A 23 12.06 3.35 -3.23
C PHE A 23 11.72 4.70 -3.86
N LEU A 24 10.51 5.23 -3.65
CA LEU A 24 10.09 6.50 -4.22
C LEU A 24 11.00 7.66 -3.75
N ILE A 25 11.28 7.72 -2.45
CA ILE A 25 12.13 8.74 -1.83
C ILE A 25 13.56 8.69 -2.37
N ASN A 26 14.14 7.50 -2.53
CA ASN A 26 15.55 7.35 -2.91
C ASN A 26 15.81 7.45 -4.42
N PHE A 27 14.78 7.23 -5.26
CA PHE A 27 14.94 7.13 -6.70
C PHE A 27 14.11 8.18 -7.47
N PRO A 28 12.84 7.96 -7.84
CA PRO A 28 12.14 8.90 -8.72
C PRO A 28 11.92 10.27 -8.08
N LEU A 29 11.60 10.35 -6.78
CA LEU A 29 11.41 11.63 -6.12
C LEU A 29 12.74 12.39 -5.94
N ALA A 30 13.83 11.66 -5.65
CA ALA A 30 15.17 12.25 -5.59
C ALA A 30 15.64 12.75 -6.96
N ALA A 31 15.37 12.00 -8.03
CA ALA A 31 15.67 12.42 -9.40
C ALA A 31 14.88 13.67 -9.83
N LEU A 32 13.69 13.88 -9.25
CA LEU A 32 12.88 15.08 -9.42
C LEU A 32 13.27 16.23 -8.48
N GLY A 33 14.24 16.04 -7.59
CA GLY A 33 14.66 17.03 -6.59
C GLY A 33 13.65 17.25 -5.46
N LEU A 34 12.66 16.37 -5.30
CA LEU A 34 11.64 16.46 -4.24
C LEU A 34 12.12 15.88 -2.91
N THR A 35 13.12 15.02 -2.94
CA THR A 35 13.71 14.35 -1.77
C THR A 35 15.22 14.21 -1.94
N SER A 36 15.91 13.92 -0.84
CA SER A 36 17.34 13.56 -0.86
C SER A 36 17.48 12.05 -0.80
N ARG A 37 18.37 11.50 -1.64
CA ARG A 37 18.74 10.09 -1.59
C ARG A 37 19.55 9.82 -0.33
N GLU A 38 19.30 8.68 0.31
CA GLU A 38 20.04 8.24 1.48
C GLU A 38 21.51 7.97 1.11
N PRO A 39 22.49 8.44 1.90
CA PRO A 39 23.92 8.28 1.57
C PRO A 39 24.38 6.83 1.51
N THR A 40 23.67 5.92 2.18
CA THR A 40 23.98 4.49 2.24
C THR A 40 23.36 3.70 1.08
N GLU A 41 22.49 4.30 0.27
CA GLU A 41 21.76 3.62 -0.80
C GLU A 41 22.58 3.57 -2.10
N ASN A 42 23.35 2.49 -2.25
CA ASN A 42 24.33 2.25 -3.31
C ASN A 42 23.98 1.06 -4.24
N ASP A 43 22.85 0.39 -4.04
CA ASP A 43 22.46 -0.82 -4.78
C ASP A 43 21.76 -0.51 -6.13
N GLY A 44 21.29 0.72 -6.29
CA GLY A 44 20.62 1.17 -7.51
C GLY A 44 19.17 0.66 -7.62
N MET A 45 18.47 1.01 -8.72
CA MET A 45 17.02 0.74 -8.84
C MET A 45 16.69 -0.73 -9.07
N PHE A 46 17.62 -1.50 -9.64
CA PHE A 46 17.32 -2.84 -10.14
C PHE A 46 17.00 -3.84 -9.02
N PRO A 47 17.79 -3.96 -7.93
CA PRO A 47 17.44 -4.83 -6.81
C PRO A 47 16.09 -4.47 -6.18
N TRP A 48 15.81 -3.17 -6.04
CA TRP A 48 14.51 -2.67 -5.57
C TRP A 48 13.36 -3.13 -6.46
N ALA A 49 13.49 -3.02 -7.78
CA ALA A 49 12.46 -3.48 -8.71
C ALA A 49 12.22 -4.99 -8.60
N VAL A 50 13.29 -5.79 -8.53
CA VAL A 50 13.20 -7.26 -8.39
C VAL A 50 12.44 -7.66 -7.13
N VAL A 51 12.58 -6.91 -6.02
CA VAL A 51 11.86 -7.19 -4.76
C VAL A 51 10.45 -6.61 -4.77
N LEU A 52 10.28 -5.35 -5.17
CA LEU A 52 8.99 -4.65 -5.11
C LEU A 52 7.99 -5.19 -6.12
N THR A 53 8.42 -5.55 -7.33
CA THR A 53 7.51 -6.05 -8.37
C THR A 53 6.71 -7.27 -7.93
N PRO A 54 7.32 -8.40 -7.50
CA PRO A 54 6.55 -9.57 -7.07
C PRO A 54 5.75 -9.29 -5.80
N LEU A 55 6.28 -8.46 -4.88
CA LEU A 55 5.61 -8.12 -3.63
C LEU A 55 4.31 -7.33 -3.88
N LEU A 56 4.38 -6.28 -4.70
CA LEU A 56 3.24 -5.44 -5.05
C LEU A 56 2.26 -6.19 -5.96
N LEU A 57 2.75 -6.93 -6.96
CA LEU A 57 1.88 -7.74 -7.82
C LEU A 57 1.15 -8.82 -7.02
N GLY A 58 1.85 -9.52 -6.13
CA GLY A 58 1.26 -10.54 -5.26
C GLY A 58 0.20 -9.95 -4.34
N LEU A 59 0.48 -8.80 -3.71
CA LEU A 59 -0.49 -8.11 -2.86
C LEU A 59 -1.71 -7.63 -3.65
N CYS A 60 -1.50 -7.00 -4.81
CA CYS A 60 -2.58 -6.53 -5.68
C CYS A 60 -3.44 -7.69 -6.19
N ALA A 61 -2.83 -8.80 -6.61
CA ALA A 61 -3.53 -9.99 -7.05
C ALA A 61 -4.36 -10.61 -5.90
N LEU A 62 -3.76 -10.75 -4.72
CA LEU A 62 -4.45 -11.27 -3.54
C LEU A 62 -5.64 -10.38 -3.15
N TRP A 63 -5.43 -9.07 -3.12
CA TRP A 63 -6.48 -8.08 -2.84
C TRP A 63 -7.61 -8.15 -3.85
N PHE A 64 -7.28 -8.23 -5.15
CA PHE A 64 -8.26 -8.30 -6.22
C PHE A 64 -9.09 -9.59 -6.12
N LEU A 65 -8.45 -10.75 -5.95
CA LEU A 65 -9.13 -12.05 -5.83
C LEU A 65 -10.02 -12.12 -4.58
N ALA A 66 -9.53 -11.63 -3.44
CA ALA A 66 -10.32 -11.56 -2.21
C ALA A 66 -11.58 -10.69 -2.39
N ASN A 67 -11.42 -9.51 -3.01
CA ASN A 67 -12.54 -8.59 -3.22
C ASN A 67 -13.46 -9.05 -4.36
N LEU A 68 -12.99 -9.81 -5.33
CA LEU A 68 -13.80 -10.47 -6.34
C LEU A 68 -14.72 -11.53 -5.71
N GLY A 69 -14.19 -12.36 -4.82
CA GLY A 69 -14.98 -13.32 -4.05
C GLY A 69 -16.04 -12.64 -3.20
N LEU A 70 -15.67 -11.59 -2.47
CA LEU A 70 -16.62 -10.78 -1.67
C LEU A 70 -17.64 -10.03 -2.52
N ARG A 71 -17.25 -9.63 -3.74
CA ARG A 71 -18.13 -8.94 -4.70
C ARG A 71 -19.26 -9.86 -5.16
N ASN A 72 -18.99 -11.15 -5.36
CA ASN A 72 -20.00 -12.14 -5.75
C ASN A 72 -21.05 -12.38 -4.65
N LEU A 73 -20.71 -12.07 -3.39
CA LEU A 73 -21.63 -12.13 -2.25
C LEU A 73 -22.40 -10.82 -2.01
N THR A 74 -22.10 -9.77 -2.78
CA THR A 74 -22.64 -8.42 -2.57
C THR A 74 -23.69 -8.10 -3.64
N PRO A 75 -24.87 -7.54 -3.28
CA PRO A 75 -25.90 -7.15 -4.25
C PRO A 75 -25.38 -6.27 -5.40
N ALA A 76 -25.99 -6.39 -6.58
CA ALA A 76 -25.56 -5.71 -7.81
C ALA A 76 -25.56 -4.17 -7.67
N GLU A 77 -26.56 -3.63 -6.99
CA GLU A 77 -26.74 -2.22 -6.64
C GLU A 77 -25.56 -1.62 -5.84
N HIS A 78 -24.84 -2.44 -5.06
CA HIS A 78 -23.73 -1.99 -4.22
C HIS A 78 -22.34 -2.17 -4.87
N ALA A 79 -22.29 -2.53 -6.16
CA ALA A 79 -21.05 -2.86 -6.88
C ALA A 79 -19.95 -1.84 -6.77
N ARG A 80 -20.29 -0.61 -7.15
CA ARG A 80 -19.32 0.46 -7.27
C ARG A 80 -18.83 0.89 -5.90
N ARG A 81 -19.72 0.88 -4.90
CA ARG A 81 -19.41 1.21 -3.51
C ARG A 81 -18.50 0.16 -2.87
N HIS A 82 -18.68 -1.12 -3.20
CA HIS A 82 -17.84 -2.21 -2.69
C HIS A 82 -16.35 -1.99 -2.98
N TRP A 83 -16.00 -1.67 -4.23
CA TRP A 83 -14.61 -1.44 -4.63
C TRP A 83 -13.99 -0.22 -3.95
N TRP A 84 -14.74 0.89 -3.84
CA TRP A 84 -14.28 2.07 -3.12
C TRP A 84 -14.08 1.81 -1.62
N LEU A 85 -15.00 1.09 -0.99
CA LEU A 85 -14.88 0.72 0.42
C LEU A 85 -13.71 -0.23 0.64
N ALA A 86 -13.52 -1.22 -0.24
CA ALA A 86 -12.38 -2.14 -0.17
C ALA A 86 -11.04 -1.39 -0.26
N ALA A 87 -10.91 -0.47 -1.23
CA ALA A 87 -9.72 0.36 -1.37
C ALA A 87 -9.49 1.20 -0.11
N LEU A 88 -10.52 1.92 0.37
CA LEU A 88 -10.42 2.75 1.57
C LEU A 88 -10.00 1.94 2.81
N LEU A 89 -10.61 0.78 3.01
CA LEU A 89 -10.33 -0.09 4.15
C LEU A 89 -8.94 -0.71 4.10
N THR A 90 -8.46 -1.08 2.91
CA THR A 90 -7.09 -1.58 2.74
C THR A 90 -6.04 -0.48 2.90
N SER A 91 -6.35 0.75 2.49
CA SER A 91 -5.45 1.90 2.69
C SER A 91 -5.45 2.45 4.12
N ALA A 92 -6.49 2.18 4.91
CA ALA A 92 -6.68 2.78 6.23
C ALA A 92 -5.49 2.58 7.20
N PRO A 93 -4.88 1.38 7.34
CA PRO A 93 -3.73 1.20 8.23
C PRO A 93 -2.54 2.08 7.83
N ALA A 94 -2.21 2.14 6.54
CA ALA A 94 -1.10 2.95 6.04
C ALA A 94 -1.34 4.46 6.28
N LEU A 95 -2.58 4.93 6.09
CA LEU A 95 -2.95 6.33 6.32
C LEU A 95 -3.00 6.70 7.81
N SER A 96 -3.27 5.74 8.69
CA SER A 96 -3.33 5.99 10.13
C SER A 96 -1.96 6.26 10.77
N LEU A 97 -0.86 5.77 10.17
CA LEU A 97 0.48 5.94 10.75
C LEU A 97 0.95 7.41 10.76
N PRO A 98 0.91 8.16 9.64
CA PRO A 98 1.21 9.60 9.65
C PRO A 98 0.29 10.40 10.57
N VAL A 99 -1.00 10.07 10.60
CA VAL A 99 -1.98 10.74 11.46
C VAL A 99 -1.69 10.49 12.93
N GLY A 100 -1.36 9.24 13.28
CA GLY A 100 -0.94 8.86 14.63
C GLY A 100 0.29 9.63 15.07
N ALA A 101 1.31 9.69 14.23
CA ALA A 101 2.54 10.45 14.49
C ALA A 101 2.26 11.95 14.71
N LEU A 102 1.32 12.54 13.97
CA LEU A 102 0.92 13.95 14.11
C LEU A 102 0.24 14.21 15.44
N VAL A 103 -0.63 13.30 15.86
CA VAL A 103 -1.37 13.43 17.12
C VAL A 103 -0.47 13.16 18.33
N SER A 104 0.51 12.25 18.22
CA SER A 104 1.43 11.92 19.30
C SER A 104 2.61 12.88 19.43
N GLY A 105 2.76 13.85 18.52
CA GLY A 105 3.87 14.81 18.52
C GLY A 105 5.23 14.16 18.28
N SER A 106 5.28 13.04 17.55
CA SER A 106 6.47 12.20 17.39
C SER A 106 7.35 12.57 16.19
N PHE A 107 7.37 13.85 15.82
CA PHE A 107 8.19 14.39 14.73
C PHE A 107 9.39 15.17 15.25
#